data_AF-A0A963A548-F1
#
_entry.id   AF-A0A963A548-F1
#
_cell.length_a   1.000
_cell.length_b   1.000
_cell.length_c   1.000
_cell.angle_alpha   90.00
_cell.angle_beta   90.00
_cell.angle_gamma   90.00
#
_symmetry.space_group_name_H-M   'P 1'
#
loop_
_entity.id
_entity.type
_entity.pdbx_description
1 polymer ?
#
loop_
_entity_poly.entity_id
_entity_poly.type
_entity_poly.pdbx_seq_one_letter_code
_entity_poly.pdbx_strand_id
1 'polypeptide(L)'
;INALTLLDIQGDPESLEKKRAMLPVVRYAVNRRIESATPDYWDHATLLELAVLDQDETAASQHLDNTLAAVREPWEPETTHNNLAMIRDARLTRGVDEPWLSDVIHKLGEAK
;
A
#
# COMPACT_ATOMS: atom_id res chain seq x y z
N ILE A 1 -9.69 -0.08 -1.09
CA ILE A 1 -8.29 0.24 -1.41
C ILE A 1 -8.13 0.71 -2.86
N ASN A 2 -8.54 -0.09 -3.87
CA ASN A 2 -8.41 0.22 -5.31
C ASN A 2 -8.81 1.66 -5.71
N ALA A 3 -9.89 2.21 -5.18
CA ALA A 3 -10.29 3.58 -5.47
C ALA A 3 -9.20 4.60 -5.07
N LEU A 4 -8.58 4.45 -3.89
CA LEU A 4 -7.47 5.32 -3.46
C LEU A 4 -6.24 5.15 -4.35
N THR A 5 -5.94 3.90 -4.76
CA THR A 5 -4.85 3.60 -5.69
C THR A 5 -5.06 4.29 -7.04
N LEU A 6 -6.27 4.20 -7.60
CA LEU A 6 -6.60 4.85 -8.87
C LEU A 6 -6.53 6.39 -8.76
N LEU A 7 -7.00 6.96 -7.64
CA LEU A 7 -6.90 8.40 -7.39
C LEU A 7 -5.43 8.86 -7.26
N ASP A 8 -4.56 8.07 -6.62
CA ASP A 8 -3.12 8.35 -6.56
C ASP A 8 -2.48 8.26 -7.95
N ILE A 9 -2.77 7.21 -8.72
CA ILE A 9 -2.23 7.02 -10.07
C ILE A 9 -2.64 8.18 -10.97
N GLN A 10 -3.90 8.60 -10.92
CA GLN A 10 -4.38 9.70 -11.72
C GLN A 10 -3.70 11.03 -11.34
N GLY A 11 -3.50 11.28 -10.04
CA GLY A 11 -2.54 12.27 -9.55
C GLY A 11 -2.83 13.75 -9.87
N ASP A 12 -3.95 14.06 -10.52
CA ASP A 12 -4.42 15.44 -10.67
C ASP A 12 -4.87 16.04 -9.31
N PRO A 13 -4.91 17.38 -9.15
CA PRO A 13 -5.24 18.00 -7.88
C PRO A 13 -6.59 17.57 -7.28
N GLU A 14 -7.62 17.36 -8.10
CA GLU A 14 -8.95 16.95 -7.66
C GLU A 14 -8.92 15.50 -7.15
N SER A 15 -8.25 14.61 -7.88
CA SER A 15 -8.05 13.22 -7.51
C SER A 15 -7.28 13.09 -6.18
N LEU A 16 -6.20 13.86 -6.00
CA LEU A 16 -5.41 13.86 -4.77
C LEU A 16 -6.18 14.40 -3.57
N GLU A 17 -7.04 15.41 -3.76
CA GLU A 17 -7.91 15.92 -2.69
C GLU A 17 -8.95 14.88 -2.25
N LYS A 18 -9.61 14.22 -3.22
CA LYS A 18 -10.54 13.12 -2.92
C LYS A 18 -9.85 11.98 -2.18
N LYS A 19 -8.64 11.60 -2.62
CA LYS A 19 -7.82 10.59 -1.96
C LYS A 19 -7.56 10.97 -0.50
N ARG A 20 -7.10 12.21 -0.23
CA ARG A 20 -6.85 12.71 1.13
C ARG A 20 -8.09 12.62 2.02
N ALA A 21 -9.25 13.00 1.50
CA ALA A 21 -10.51 12.94 2.26
C ALA A 21 -10.95 11.50 2.56
N MET A 22 -10.75 10.56 1.64
CA MET A 22 -11.17 9.16 1.78
C MET A 22 -10.22 8.31 2.62
N LEU A 23 -8.92 8.62 2.61
CA LEU A 23 -7.88 7.81 3.26
C LEU A 23 -8.20 7.49 4.74
N PRO A 24 -8.50 8.46 5.63
CA PRO A 24 -8.76 8.16 7.04
C PRO A 24 -10.00 7.28 7.25
N VAL A 25 -11.02 7.41 6.39
CA VAL A 25 -12.23 6.59 6.44
C VAL A 25 -11.93 5.14 6.08
N VAL A 26 -11.17 4.93 5.00
CA VAL A 26 -10.78 3.58 4.57
C VAL A 26 -9.84 2.94 5.60
N ARG A 27 -8.87 3.70 6.13
CA ARG A 27 -7.96 3.22 7.19
C ARG A 27 -8.73 2.78 8.43
N TYR A 28 -9.69 3.58 8.89
CA TYR A 28 -10.54 3.21 10.02
C TYR A 28 -11.35 1.93 9.76
N ALA A 29 -11.96 1.81 8.58
CA ALA A 29 -12.74 0.62 8.22
C ALA A 29 -11.88 -0.67 8.20
N VAL A 30 -10.65 -0.59 7.69
CA VAL A 30 -9.70 -1.72 7.66
C VAL A 30 -9.25 -2.08 9.08
N ASN A 31 -8.83 -1.10 9.89
CA ASN A 31 -8.42 -1.35 11.28
C ASN A 31 -9.54 -2.02 12.08
N ARG A 32 -10.78 -1.52 11.97
CA ARG A 32 -11.92 -2.08 12.69
C ARG A 32 -12.25 -3.52 12.26
N ARG A 33 -12.05 -3.86 10.99
CA ARG A 33 -12.20 -5.23 10.50
C ARG A 33 -11.12 -6.13 11.10
N ILE A 34 -9.86 -5.67 11.12
CA ILE A 34 -8.73 -6.42 11.66
C ILE A 34 -8.88 -6.67 13.16
N GLU A 35 -9.32 -5.68 13.94
CA GLU A 35 -9.56 -5.83 15.38
C GLU A 35 -10.60 -6.92 15.72
N SER A 36 -11.46 -7.29 14.76
CA SER A 36 -12.50 -8.30 14.96
C SER A 36 -12.05 -9.74 14.67
N ALA A 37 -10.82 -9.95 14.20
CA ALA A 37 -10.31 -11.27 13.80
C ALA A 37 -8.77 -11.35 13.97
N THR A 38 -8.20 -12.53 13.73
CA THR A 38 -6.75 -12.64 13.53
C THR A 38 -6.45 -12.14 12.11
N PRO A 39 -5.62 -11.08 11.93
CA PRO A 39 -5.29 -10.58 10.60
C PRO A 39 -4.59 -11.64 9.76
N ASP A 40 -4.96 -11.68 8.48
CA ASP A 40 -4.29 -12.51 7.47
C ASP A 40 -3.32 -11.69 6.60
N TYR A 41 -2.72 -12.35 5.60
CA TYR A 41 -1.85 -11.69 4.62
C TYR A 41 -2.50 -10.45 4.00
N TRP A 42 -3.76 -10.54 3.59
CA TRP A 42 -4.45 -9.48 2.86
C TRP A 42 -4.74 -8.28 3.74
N ASP A 43 -5.02 -8.52 5.02
CA ASP A 43 -5.17 -7.46 6.00
C ASP A 43 -3.86 -6.66 6.16
N HIS A 44 -2.72 -7.34 6.30
CA HIS A 44 -1.41 -6.69 6.38
C HIS A 44 -1.01 -6.00 5.08
N ALA A 45 -1.22 -6.64 3.92
CA ALA A 45 -0.96 -6.05 2.62
C ALA A 45 -1.82 -4.80 2.38
N THR A 46 -3.09 -4.80 2.82
CA THR A 46 -3.97 -3.63 2.71
C THR A 46 -3.47 -2.48 3.59
N LEU A 47 -3.00 -2.77 4.81
CA LEU A 47 -2.40 -1.75 5.69
C LEU A 47 -1.11 -1.18 5.12
N LEU A 48 -0.28 -2.02 4.50
CA LEU A 48 0.91 -1.60 3.76
C LEU A 48 0.54 -0.65 2.61
N GLU A 49 -0.41 -1.03 1.76
CA GLU A 49 -0.89 -0.18 0.65
C GLU A 49 -1.43 1.16 1.17
N LEU A 50 -2.19 1.16 2.27
CA LEU A 50 -2.70 2.38 2.89
C LEU A 50 -1.58 3.29 3.42
N ALA A 51 -0.55 2.72 4.07
CA ALA A 51 0.61 3.49 4.52
C ALA A 51 1.38 4.10 3.35
N VAL A 52 1.54 3.35 2.24
CA VAL A 52 2.16 3.87 1.02
C VAL A 52 1.36 5.03 0.42
N LEU A 53 0.03 4.88 0.36
CA LEU A 53 -0.87 5.93 -0.12
C LEU A 53 -0.85 7.17 0.80
N ASP A 54 -0.56 7.02 2.08
CA ASP A 54 -0.47 8.13 3.03
C ASP A 54 0.94 8.74 3.15
N GLN A 55 1.92 8.21 2.40
CA GLN A 55 3.32 8.62 2.50
C GLN A 55 3.92 8.41 3.90
N ASP A 56 3.39 7.42 4.64
CA ASP A 56 3.88 7.06 5.96
C ASP A 56 4.89 5.91 5.83
N GLU A 57 6.16 6.27 5.61
CA GLU A 57 7.27 5.32 5.47
C GLU A 57 7.43 4.41 6.71
N THR A 58 7.23 4.97 7.91
CA THR A 58 7.40 4.21 9.16
C THR A 58 6.32 3.14 9.27
N ALA A 59 5.06 3.50 9.05
CA ALA A 59 3.97 2.53 9.04
C ALA A 59 4.11 1.54 7.88
N ALA A 60 4.55 1.99 6.70
CA ALA A 60 4.77 1.10 5.56
C ALA A 60 5.83 0.05 5.89
N SER A 61 6.95 0.42 6.51
CA SER A 61 7.97 -0.55 6.94
C SER A 61 7.41 -1.56 7.95
N GLN A 62 6.64 -1.10 8.94
CA GLN A 62 6.05 -1.99 9.94
C GLN A 62 5.03 -2.96 9.32
N HIS A 63 4.19 -2.48 8.42
CA HIS A 63 3.20 -3.32 7.74
C HIS A 63 3.85 -4.26 6.73
N LEU A 64 4.98 -3.87 6.12
CA LEU A 64 5.77 -4.76 5.26
C LEU A 64 6.28 -5.96 6.04
N ASP A 65 6.89 -5.76 7.22
CA ASP A 65 7.39 -6.87 8.04
C ASP A 65 6.29 -7.87 8.39
N ASN A 66 5.10 -7.37 8.76
CA ASN A 66 3.93 -8.20 9.02
C ASN A 66 3.40 -8.90 7.76
N THR A 67 3.42 -8.22 6.60
CA THR A 67 2.98 -8.77 5.32
C THR A 67 3.88 -9.94 4.90
N LEU A 68 5.20 -9.75 5.00
CA LEU A 68 6.19 -10.78 4.68
C LEU A 68 6.09 -11.99 5.61
N ALA A 69 5.87 -11.76 6.91
CA ALA A 69 5.69 -12.83 7.89
C ALA A 69 4.39 -13.64 7.66
N ALA A 70 3.40 -13.06 6.99
CA ALA A 70 2.10 -13.67 6.72
C ALA A 70 1.99 -14.34 5.34
N VAL A 71 3.05 -14.30 4.51
CA VAL A 71 3.06 -14.95 3.19
C VAL A 71 2.84 -16.46 3.34
N ARG A 72 1.86 -16.98 2.60
CA ARG A 72 1.55 -18.42 2.54
C ARG A 72 1.77 -18.97 1.14
N GLU A 73 1.55 -18.13 0.14
CA GLU A 73 1.65 -18.51 -1.26
C GLU A 73 2.51 -17.50 -2.04
N PRO A 74 3.37 -17.96 -2.98
CA PRO A 74 4.22 -17.11 -3.83
C PRO A 74 3.53 -15.94 -4.54
N TRP A 75 2.26 -16.13 -4.92
CA TRP A 75 1.50 -15.16 -5.72
C TRP A 75 0.91 -14.01 -4.88
N GLU A 76 0.83 -14.18 -3.56
CA GLU A 76 0.37 -13.16 -2.62
C GLU A 76 1.27 -11.90 -2.68
N PRO A 77 2.59 -12.00 -2.41
CA PRO A 77 3.51 -10.85 -2.50
C PRO A 77 3.68 -10.34 -3.93
N GLU A 78 3.52 -11.18 -4.95
CA GLU A 78 3.54 -10.73 -6.35
C GLU A 78 2.41 -9.75 -6.66
N THR A 79 1.21 -10.01 -6.17
CA THR A 79 0.06 -9.13 -6.39
C THR A 79 0.27 -7.77 -5.72
N THR A 80 0.71 -7.77 -4.46
CA THR A 80 0.99 -6.54 -3.72
C THR A 80 2.16 -5.75 -4.33
N HIS A 81 3.23 -6.45 -4.75
CA HIS A 81 4.35 -5.86 -5.49
C HIS A 81 3.85 -5.09 -6.71
N ASN A 82 2.99 -5.71 -7.52
CA ASN A 82 2.50 -5.09 -8.75
C ASN A 82 1.62 -3.86 -8.47
N ASN A 83 0.81 -3.88 -7.41
CA ASN A 83 0.04 -2.73 -6.98
C ASN A 83 0.93 -1.55 -6.57
N LEU A 84 1.96 -1.80 -5.75
CA LEU A 84 2.87 -0.75 -5.29
C LEU A 84 3.75 -0.23 -6.44
N ALA A 85 4.15 -1.08 -7.39
CA ALA A 85 4.87 -0.66 -8.58
C ALA A 85 4.07 0.33 -9.43
N MET A 86 2.76 0.10 -9.62
CA MET A 86 1.89 1.04 -10.34
C MET A 86 1.84 2.42 -9.65
N ILE A 87 1.79 2.45 -8.31
CA ILE A 87 1.81 3.70 -7.54
C ILE A 87 3.15 4.42 -7.74
N ARG A 88 4.27 3.72 -7.56
CA ARG A 88 5.63 4.26 -7.75
C ARG A 88 5.80 4.87 -9.14
N ASP A 89 5.43 4.12 -10.19
CA ASP A 89 5.64 4.56 -11.58
C ASP A 89 4.80 5.80 -11.93
N ALA A 90 3.58 5.87 -11.41
CA ALA A 90 2.73 7.06 -11.55
C ALA A 90 3.31 8.28 -10.82
N ARG A 91 3.87 8.10 -9.62
CA ARG A 91 4.55 9.17 -8.87
C ARG A 91 5.83 9.65 -9.55
N LEU A 92 6.65 8.73 -10.04
CA LEU A 92 7.85 9.05 -10.82
C LEU A 92 7.50 9.88 -12.07
N THR A 93 6.42 9.51 -12.77
CA THR A 93 5.93 10.28 -13.93
C THR A 93 5.54 11.71 -13.57
N ARG A 94 5.11 11.95 -12.33
CA ARG A 94 4.81 13.28 -11.79
C ARG A 94 6.02 13.99 -11.18
N GLY A 95 7.21 13.39 -11.23
CA GLY A 95 8.44 13.95 -10.66
C GLY A 95 8.58 13.76 -9.14
N VAL A 96 7.82 12.83 -8.56
CA VAL A 96 7.94 12.45 -7.14
C VAL A 96 8.73 11.14 -7.07
N ASP A 97 9.98 11.24 -6.60
CA ASP A 97 10.85 10.09 -6.37
C ASP A 97 10.91 9.75 -4.88
N GLU A 98 10.71 8.47 -4.58
CA GLU A 98 10.58 7.94 -3.23
C GLU A 98 11.38 6.64 -3.10
N PRO A 99 12.68 6.74 -2.78
CA PRO A 99 13.57 5.57 -2.71
C PRO A 99 13.04 4.47 -1.79
N TRP A 100 12.45 4.84 -0.65
CA TRP A 100 11.89 3.91 0.33
C TRP A 100 10.77 3.04 -0.26
N LEU A 101 9.95 3.56 -1.19
CA LEU A 101 8.91 2.76 -1.84
C LEU A 101 9.52 1.72 -2.78
N SER A 102 10.63 2.06 -3.44
CA SER A 102 11.38 1.10 -4.24
C SER A 102 11.97 -0.02 -3.38
N ASP A 103 12.45 0.29 -2.17
CA ASP A 103 12.95 -0.72 -1.22
C ASP A 103 11.83 -1.65 -0.72
N VAL A 104 10.64 -1.10 -0.44
CA VAL A 104 9.45 -1.88 -0.08
C VAL A 104 9.08 -2.86 -1.22
N ILE A 105 9.02 -2.37 -2.45
CA ILE A 105 8.72 -3.19 -3.64
C ILE A 105 9.79 -4.26 -3.83
N HIS A 106 11.07 -3.93 -3.67
CA HIS A 106 12.17 -4.88 -3.81
C HIS A 106 12.02 -6.05 -2.82
N LYS A 107 11.79 -5.76 -1.53
CA LYS A 107 11.61 -6.78 -0.49
C LYS A 107 10.40 -7.69 -0.74
N LEU A 108 9.28 -7.15 -1.23
CA LEU A 108 8.15 -7.97 -1.67
C LEU A 108 8.53 -8.88 -2.85
N GLY A 109 9.38 -8.39 -3.75
CA GLY A 109 9.91 -9.15 -4.89
C GLY A 109 10.76 -10.36 -4.48
N GLU A 110 11.49 -10.27 -3.38
CA GLU A 110 12.32 -11.36 -2.84
C GLU A 110 11.51 -12.46 -2.13
N ALA A 111 10.26 -12.15 -1.76
CA ALA A 111 9.37 -13.08 -1.05
C ALA A 111 8.49 -13.94 -1.98
N LYS A 112 8.67 -13.81 -3.30
CA LYS A 112 8.00 -14.62 -4.33
C LYS A 112 8.54 -16.05 -4.38
#